data_AF-A0A520IU92-F1
#
_entry.id   AF-A0A520IU92-F1
#
_cell.length_a   1.000
_cell.length_b   1.000
_cell.length_c   1.000
_cell.angle_alpha   90.00
_cell.angle_beta   90.00
_cell.angle_gamma   90.00
#
_symmetry.space_group_name_H-M   'P 1'
#
loop_
_entity.id
_entity.type
_entity.pdbx_description
1 polymer ?
#
loop_
_entity_poly.entity_id
_entity_poly.type
_entity_poly.pdbx_seq_one_letter_code
_entity_poly.pdbx_strand_id
1 'polypeptide(L)'
;HFSVARRGVPTLLLMAISGAPDLVKGGRVAGQAWLDGYMQCYHQTCDAWDASWDLRGAAQDVDLFATIGGKLANGRLWPQWRDGSEFKAIRAETAAERR
;
A
#
# COMPACT_ATOMS: atom_id res chain seq x y z
N HIS A 1 -5.93 8.03 3.14
CA HIS A 1 -6.21 7.66 1.74
C HIS A 1 -7.72 7.64 1.44
N PHE A 2 -8.58 7.09 2.31
CA PHE A 2 -10.02 6.96 2.04
C PHE A 2 -10.73 8.29 1.69
N SER A 3 -10.44 9.40 2.38
CA SER A 3 -11.05 10.69 2.08
C SER A 3 -10.79 11.18 0.65
N VAL A 4 -9.63 10.87 0.06
CA VAL A 4 -9.35 11.21 -1.35
C VAL A 4 -9.99 10.21 -2.31
N ALA A 5 -10.09 8.94 -1.93
CA ALA A 5 -10.84 7.93 -2.68
C ALA A 5 -12.32 8.31 -2.82
N ARG A 6 -12.94 8.84 -1.75
CA ARG A 6 -14.31 9.39 -1.77
C ARG A 6 -14.49 10.58 -2.72
N ARG A 7 -13.40 11.21 -3.16
CA ARG A 7 -13.39 12.27 -4.18
C ARG A 7 -12.98 11.75 -5.56
N GLY A 8 -13.01 10.44 -5.75
CA GLY A 8 -12.71 9.78 -7.02
C GLY A 8 -11.22 9.50 -7.25
N VAL A 9 -10.29 9.90 -6.38
CA VAL A 9 -8.85 9.67 -6.62
C VAL A 9 -8.50 8.19 -6.49
N PRO A 10 -8.05 7.50 -7.56
CA PRO A 10 -7.64 6.11 -7.50
C PRO A 10 -6.53 5.93 -6.48
N THR A 11 -6.70 4.94 -5.61
CA THR A 11 -5.84 4.74 -4.46
C THR A 11 -5.32 3.31 -4.45
N LEU A 12 -4.01 3.17 -4.22
CA LEU A 12 -3.38 1.90 -3.86
C LEU A 12 -3.10 1.93 -2.36
N LEU A 13 -3.49 0.86 -1.66
CA LEU A 13 -3.07 0.63 -0.29
C LEU A 13 -1.89 -0.33 -0.30
N LEU A 14 -0.77 0.10 0.28
CA LEU A 14 0.36 -0.79 0.59
C LEU A 14 0.44 -0.91 2.10
N MET A 15 -0.40 -1.78 2.63
CA MET A 15 -0.35 -2.17 4.03
C MET A 15 -0.79 -3.62 4.10
N ALA A 16 -0.08 -4.43 4.90
CA ALA A 16 -0.49 -5.79 5.23
C ALA A 16 -1.69 -5.76 6.21
N ILE A 17 -2.83 -5.24 5.76
CA ILE A 17 -4.08 -5.25 6.54
C ILE A 17 -4.83 -6.58 6.31
N SER A 18 -4.37 -7.40 5.36
CA SER A 18 -5.04 -8.62 4.90
C SER A 18 -4.64 -9.90 5.64
N GLY A 19 -3.99 -9.80 6.81
CA GLY A 19 -3.52 -10.93 7.60
C GLY A 19 -2.05 -11.28 7.35
N ALA A 20 -1.66 -12.50 7.74
CA ALA A 20 -0.26 -12.92 7.71
C ALA A 20 0.33 -12.88 6.30
N PRO A 21 1.50 -12.23 6.10
CA PRO A 21 2.15 -12.20 4.81
C PRO A 21 2.63 -13.60 4.39
N ASP A 22 2.78 -13.83 3.10
CA ASP A 22 3.49 -15.01 2.59
C ASP A 22 4.97 -14.64 2.42
N LEU A 23 5.79 -14.90 3.44
CA LEU A 23 7.18 -14.46 3.43
C LEU A 23 8.03 -15.30 2.46
N VAL A 24 8.94 -14.65 1.73
CA VAL A 24 9.89 -15.31 0.80
C VAL A 24 10.63 -16.47 1.49
N LYS A 25 10.99 -16.29 2.76
CA LYS A 25 11.57 -17.33 3.60
C LYS A 25 10.52 -17.84 4.58
N GLY A 26 10.23 -19.14 4.51
CA GLY A 26 9.33 -19.82 5.45
C GLY A 26 7.84 -19.65 5.17
N GLY A 27 7.46 -18.92 4.12
CA GLY A 27 6.09 -18.80 3.63
C GLY A 27 5.11 -18.26 4.66
N ARG A 28 3.84 -18.66 4.53
CA ARG A 28 2.75 -18.25 5.43
C ARG A 28 2.97 -18.62 6.90
N VAL A 29 3.64 -19.73 7.20
CA VAL A 29 3.91 -20.13 8.59
C VAL A 29 4.83 -19.11 9.27
N ALA A 30 5.92 -18.74 8.60
CA ALA A 30 6.81 -17.70 9.10
C ALA A 30 6.12 -16.33 9.14
N GLY A 31 5.27 -16.03 8.15
CA GLY A 31 4.49 -14.79 8.14
C GLY A 31 3.50 -14.68 9.28
N GLN A 32 2.85 -15.79 9.69
CA GLN A 32 1.97 -15.80 10.84
C GLN A 32 2.75 -15.54 12.13
N ALA A 33 3.89 -16.21 12.31
CA ALA A 33 4.75 -15.98 13.47
C ALA A 33 5.26 -14.52 13.54
N TRP A 34 5.61 -13.93 12.38
CA TRP A 34 5.98 -12.52 12.29
C TRP A 34 4.81 -11.60 12.68
N LEU A 35 3.61 -11.86 12.13
CA LEU A 35 2.42 -11.06 12.44
C LEU A 35 2.07 -11.14 13.93
N ASP A 36 2.09 -12.34 14.51
CA ASP A 36 1.78 -12.55 15.92
C ASP A 36 2.73 -11.76 16.83
N GLY A 37 4.03 -11.73 16.49
CA GLY A 37 5.02 -10.92 17.21
C GLY A 37 4.81 -9.42 17.02
N TYR A 38 4.60 -8.97 15.77
CA TYR A 38 4.33 -7.57 15.44
C TYR A 38 3.10 -7.04 16.19
N MET A 39 2.02 -7.81 16.24
CA MET A 39 0.74 -7.41 16.86
C MET A 39 0.83 -7.22 18.38
N GLN A 40 1.83 -7.79 19.06
CA GLN A 40 2.05 -7.56 20.49
C GLN A 40 2.48 -6.11 20.80
N CYS A 41 3.20 -5.48 19.88
CA CYS A 41 3.71 -4.12 20.05
C CYS A 41 2.98 -3.08 19.22
N TYR A 42 2.15 -3.46 18.25
CA TYR A 42 1.40 -2.50 17.44
C TYR A 42 0.57 -1.54 18.31
N HIS A 43 0.78 -0.22 18.15
CA HIS A 43 0.18 0.84 18.97
C HIS A 43 0.48 0.74 20.48
N GLN A 44 1.56 0.06 20.88
CA GLN A 44 2.03 -0.02 22.27
C GLN A 44 3.34 0.75 22.45
N THR A 45 3.78 0.90 23.71
CA THR A 45 5.05 1.59 24.04
C THR A 45 6.30 0.86 23.55
N CYS A 46 6.19 -0.44 23.28
CA CYS A 46 7.27 -1.24 22.68
C CYS A 46 7.34 -1.12 21.15
N ASP A 47 6.46 -0.33 20.50
CA ASP A 47 6.55 0.02 19.08
C ASP A 47 7.70 1.01 18.83
N ALA A 48 8.92 0.50 18.95
CA ALA A 48 10.15 1.27 18.84
C ALA A 48 11.08 0.64 17.79
N TRP A 49 11.83 1.49 17.11
CA TRP A 49 12.85 1.04 16.16
C TRP A 49 13.90 0.16 16.85
N ASP A 50 14.34 -0.88 16.13
CA ASP A 50 15.41 -1.77 16.57
C ASP A 50 16.41 -2.02 15.43
N ALA A 51 17.71 -2.02 15.74
CA ALA A 51 18.79 -2.22 14.78
C ALA A 51 18.81 -3.62 14.15
N SER A 52 18.15 -4.61 14.76
CA SER A 52 18.04 -5.99 14.28
C SER A 52 16.94 -6.18 13.23
N TRP A 53 16.11 -5.17 12.95
CA TRP A 53 15.05 -5.28 11.96
C TRP A 53 15.60 -5.55 10.55
N ASP A 54 15.04 -6.57 9.89
CA ASP A 54 15.29 -6.83 8.47
C ASP A 54 14.42 -5.90 7.61
N LEU A 55 14.99 -4.75 7.26
CA LEU A 55 14.29 -3.70 6.50
C LEU A 55 14.35 -3.86 4.98
N ARG A 56 14.86 -4.99 4.47
CA ARG A 56 14.99 -5.17 3.00
C ARG A 56 13.64 -5.15 2.28
N GLY A 57 12.58 -5.71 2.89
CA GLY A 57 11.23 -5.63 2.34
C GLY A 57 10.70 -4.20 2.28
N ALA A 58 10.88 -3.42 3.36
CA ALA A 58 10.49 -2.01 3.38
C ALA A 58 11.27 -1.18 2.33
N ALA A 59 12.55 -1.49 2.09
CA ALA A 59 13.31 -0.85 1.03
C ALA A 59 12.75 -1.18 -0.38
N GLN A 60 12.31 -2.41 -0.62
CA GLN A 60 11.64 -2.80 -1.87
C GLN A 60 10.30 -2.06 -2.06
N ASP A 61 9.53 -1.89 -0.99
CA ASP A 61 8.28 -1.12 -1.02
C ASP A 61 8.51 0.35 -1.40
N VAL A 62 9.56 0.98 -0.83
CA VAL A 62 9.94 2.35 -1.17
C VAL A 62 10.40 2.47 -2.63
N ASP A 63 11.21 1.53 -3.12
CA ASP A 63 11.65 1.52 -4.51
C ASP A 63 10.47 1.35 -5.50
N LEU A 64 9.50 0.50 -5.14
CA LEU A 64 8.27 0.34 -5.91
C LEU A 64 7.48 1.66 -5.98
N PHE A 65 7.33 2.38 -4.85
CA PHE A 65 6.65 3.68 -4.85
C PHE A 65 7.40 4.75 -5.61
N ALA A 66 8.72 4.81 -5.50
CA ALA A 66 9.54 5.72 -6.29
C ALA A 66 9.35 5.46 -7.79
N THR A 67 9.33 4.19 -8.20
CA THR A 67 9.07 3.79 -9.58
C THR A 67 7.67 4.17 -10.05
N ILE A 68 6.62 3.85 -9.28
CA ILE A 68 5.23 4.20 -9.62
C ILE A 68 5.05 5.72 -9.69
N GLY A 69 5.51 6.43 -8.66
CA GLY A 69 5.45 7.89 -8.57
C GLY A 69 6.18 8.55 -9.72
N GLY A 70 7.40 8.11 -10.04
CA GLY A 70 8.17 8.60 -11.18
C GLY A 70 7.47 8.41 -12.51
N LYS A 71 6.85 7.24 -12.74
CA LYS A 71 6.07 6.97 -13.97
C LYS A 71 4.82 7.83 -14.07
N LEU A 72 4.10 8.04 -12.98
CA LEU A 72 2.88 8.84 -12.97
C LEU A 72 3.17 10.34 -13.09
N ALA A 73 4.19 10.84 -12.38
CA ALA A 73 4.57 12.25 -12.39
C ALA A 73 5.14 12.71 -13.74
N ASN A 74 5.84 11.81 -14.45
CA ASN A 74 6.50 12.14 -15.72
C ASN A 74 5.82 11.50 -16.95
N GLY A 75 4.63 10.92 -16.77
CA GLY A 75 3.87 10.26 -17.84
C GLY A 75 2.54 10.94 -18.11
N ARG A 76 1.75 10.36 -19.03
CA ARG A 76 0.35 10.74 -19.30
C ARG A 76 -0.65 9.70 -18.80
N LEU A 77 -0.18 8.75 -17.99
CA LEU A 77 -1.01 7.69 -17.44
C LEU A 77 -1.90 8.25 -16.34
N TRP A 78 -3.21 8.11 -16.53
CA TRP A 78 -4.21 8.46 -15.53
C TRP A 78 -4.84 7.18 -14.97
N PRO A 79 -4.46 6.75 -13.75
CA PRO A 79 -5.05 5.58 -13.13
C PRO A 79 -6.58 5.67 -13.07
N GLN A 80 -7.23 4.50 -13.10
CA GLN A 80 -8.68 4.38 -13.03
C GLN A 80 -9.07 3.43 -11.91
N TRP A 81 -10.30 3.59 -11.42
CA TRP A 81 -10.92 2.58 -10.57
C TRP A 81 -11.32 1.37 -11.40
N ARG A 82 -11.25 0.19 -10.77
CA ARG A 82 -11.81 -1.04 -11.35
C ARG A 82 -13.33 -0.94 -11.49
N ASP A 83 -13.87 -1.73 -12.41
CA ASP A 83 -15.31 -1.88 -12.57
C ASP A 83 -15.95 -2.38 -11.26
N GLY A 84 -17.15 -1.88 -10.96
CA GLY A 84 -17.85 -2.16 -9.70
C GLY A 84 -17.38 -1.36 -8.49
N SER A 85 -16.28 -0.61 -8.58
CA SER A 85 -15.88 0.30 -7.50
C SER A 85 -16.90 1.44 -7.35
N GLU A 86 -17.34 1.66 -6.11
CA GLU A 86 -18.22 2.77 -5.72
C GLU A 86 -17.65 4.17 -6.05
N PHE A 87 -16.33 4.29 -6.24
CA PHE A 87 -15.66 5.55 -6.56
C PHE A 87 -15.48 5.80 -8.06
N LYS A 88 -15.83 4.83 -8.92
CA LYS A 88 -15.62 4.93 -10.38
C LYS A 88 -16.44 6.06 -11.00
N ALA A 89 -17.69 6.25 -10.59
CA ALA A 89 -18.57 7.28 -11.12
C ALA A 89 -18.01 8.70 -10.87
N ILE A 90 -17.63 9.00 -9.62
CA ILE A 90 -17.04 10.30 -9.24
C ILE A 90 -15.71 10.53 -9.99
N ARG A 91 -14.90 9.47 -10.19
CA ARG A 91 -13.70 9.59 -11.03
C ARG A 91 -14.07 9.98 -12.46
N ALA A 92 -15.14 9.46 -13.04
CA ALA A 92 -15.49 9.74 -14.44
C ALA A 92 -15.86 11.22 -14.67
N GLU A 93 -16.41 11.91 -13.68
CA GLU A 93 -16.83 13.32 -13.79
C GLU A 93 -15.69 14.25 -14.25
N THR A 94 -14.46 14.00 -13.80
CA THR A 94 -13.27 14.80 -14.14
C THR A 94 -12.47 14.22 -15.32
N ALA A 95 -13.03 13.29 -16.09
CA ALA A 95 -12.29 12.63 -17.16
C ALA A 95 -11.79 13.61 -18.24
N ALA A 96 -12.61 14.60 -18.59
CA ALA A 96 -12.28 15.61 -19.60
C ALA A 96 -11.25 16.65 -19.12
N GLU A 97 -10.98 16.75 -17.81
CA GLU A 97 -10.04 17.72 -17.23
C GLU A 97 -8.58 17.25 -17.26
N ARG A 98 -8.37 15.95 -17.49
CA ARG A 98 -7.05 15.30 -17.49
C ARG A 98 -6.27 15.66 -18.74
N ARG A 99 -5.00 16.05 -18.55
CA ARG A 99 -4.08 16.47 -19.61
C ARG A 99 -2.91 15.50 -19.73
#